data_AF-A0A6H1LFI6-F1
#
_entry.id   AF-A0A6H1LFI6-F1
#
_cell.length_a   1.000
_cell.length_b   1.000
_cell.length_c   1.000
_cell.angle_alpha   90.00
_cell.angle_beta   90.00
_cell.angle_gamma   90.00
#
_symmetry.space_group_name_H-M   'P 1'
#
loop_
_entity.id
_entity.type
_entity.pdbx_description
1 polymer ?
#
loop_
_entity_poly.entity_id
_entity_poly.type
_entity_poly.pdbx_seq_one_letter_code
_entity_poly.pdbx_strand_id
1 'polypeptide(L)'
;MGPPAPRRLRPQYRTRSCGGSWTRGFILLGKTTTSEFGALPFTENETLGISRNPWDPDRTPGGSSSGAGAAVAAGMAPIAHAEDGGGSIRIPASCNGLIGLKPTRGLVTNATISVEGLGTSGVLTRTVADTAAALDVLGRHDPAAWWSPLTPHRSFTAAMQTDLPTGLRIGALTDSPIDGIHVHPACTAAVAVALRTLEAAGHDIVDTRLPLPPTDELVAAFTTIWNVGGSGIVLA
;
A
#
# COMPACT_ATOMS: atom_id res chain seq x y z
N MET A 1 5.93 11.77 9.33
CA MET A 1 6.41 12.41 8.09
C MET A 1 6.92 13.80 8.48
N GLY A 2 8.22 13.96 8.74
CA GLY A 2 8.85 15.23 9.14
C GLY A 2 10.22 15.02 9.80
N PRO A 3 11.16 15.99 9.70
CA PRO A 3 12.51 15.90 10.26
C PRO A 3 12.51 15.82 11.80
N PRO A 4 13.67 15.63 12.46
CA PRO A 4 13.79 15.72 13.92
C PRO A 4 13.43 17.13 14.43
N ALA A 5 12.15 17.40 14.57
CA ALA A 5 11.63 18.61 15.20
C ALA A 5 11.24 18.30 16.66
N PRO A 6 11.41 19.26 17.59
CA PRO A 6 11.25 19.03 19.02
C PRO A 6 9.86 18.48 19.35
N ARG A 7 9.79 17.64 20.39
CA ARG A 7 8.71 16.73 20.88
C ARG A 7 7.23 17.20 20.84
N ARG A 8 6.88 18.38 20.33
CA ARG A 8 5.53 18.96 20.34
C ARG A 8 5.19 19.82 19.11
N LEU A 9 5.33 19.29 17.89
CA LEU A 9 4.54 19.83 16.77
C LEU A 9 3.14 19.19 16.81
N ARG A 10 2.18 19.88 17.45
CA ARG A 10 0.77 19.68 17.11
C ARG A 10 0.59 20.31 15.73
N PRO A 11 0.29 19.54 14.67
CA PRO A 11 0.03 20.16 13.38
C PRO A 11 -1.19 21.08 13.55
N GLN A 12 -1.01 22.38 13.29
CA GLN A 12 -2.07 23.40 13.43
C GLN A 12 -3.23 23.16 12.45
N TYR A 13 -3.03 22.27 11.48
CA TYR A 13 -4.06 21.68 10.63
C TYR A 13 -4.01 20.17 10.81
N ARG A 14 -5.16 19.51 11.07
CA ARG A 14 -5.24 18.05 10.86
C ARG A 14 -4.71 17.78 9.45
N THR A 15 -3.69 16.94 9.32
CA THR A 15 -3.17 16.53 8.02
C THR A 15 -4.35 16.02 7.20
N ARG A 16 -4.69 16.73 6.12
CA ARG A 16 -5.87 16.40 5.29
C ARG A 16 -5.71 15.08 4.53
N SER A 17 -4.55 14.41 4.58
CA SER A 17 -4.41 13.00 4.14
C SER A 17 -5.28 12.07 5.00
N CYS A 18 -5.47 12.41 6.28
CA CYS A 18 -6.51 11.85 7.13
C CYS A 18 -7.80 12.70 7.05
N GLY A 19 -8.20 13.11 5.84
CA GLY A 19 -9.45 13.82 5.59
C GLY A 19 -10.65 13.10 6.23
N GLY A 20 -11.76 13.81 6.46
CA GLY A 20 -12.86 13.41 7.35
C GLY A 20 -13.51 12.04 7.13
N SER A 21 -13.09 11.26 6.13
CA SER A 21 -13.44 9.86 5.92
C SER A 21 -12.96 8.93 7.04
N TRP A 22 -11.73 9.06 7.54
CA TRP A 22 -11.22 8.20 8.63
C TRP A 22 -11.93 8.39 9.97
N THR A 23 -12.57 9.54 10.18
CA THR A 23 -13.41 9.77 11.36
C THR A 23 -14.82 9.23 11.23
N ARG A 24 -15.21 8.70 10.05
CA ARG A 24 -16.53 8.10 9.81
C ARG A 24 -16.53 6.61 10.17
N GLY A 25 -16.48 6.33 11.47
CA GLY A 25 -16.66 4.98 12.00
C GLY A 25 -15.39 4.28 12.52
N PHE A 26 -14.23 4.95 12.50
CA PHE A 26 -13.01 4.43 13.15
C PHE A 26 -12.70 5.18 14.44
N ILE A 27 -12.23 4.44 15.44
CA ILE A 27 -11.61 5.00 16.65
C ILE A 27 -10.11 5.12 16.38
N LEU A 28 -9.59 6.35 16.44
CA LEU A 28 -8.17 6.61 16.20
C LEU A 28 -7.36 6.27 17.45
N LEU A 29 -6.59 5.18 17.40
CA LEU A 29 -5.78 4.70 18.52
C LEU A 29 -4.44 5.45 18.64
N GLY A 30 -3.86 5.88 17.53
CA GLY A 30 -2.55 6.53 17.52
C GLY A 30 -2.00 6.74 16.11
N LYS A 31 -0.72 7.11 16.05
CA LYS A 31 0.04 7.18 14.80
C LYS A 31 1.12 6.11 14.83
N THR A 32 1.32 5.45 13.71
CA THR A 32 2.38 4.46 13.53
C THR A 32 3.62 5.12 12.92
N THR A 33 4.78 4.49 13.14
CA THR A 33 6.05 4.85 12.53
C THR A 33 6.03 4.59 11.01
N THR A 34 6.77 5.42 10.29
CA THR A 34 6.98 5.34 8.84
C THR A 34 8.46 5.64 8.56
N SER A 35 8.97 5.26 7.39
CA SER A 35 10.27 5.76 6.92
C SER A 35 10.30 7.29 6.93
N GLU A 36 11.48 7.89 6.99
CA GLU A 36 11.55 9.34 6.92
C GLU A 36 10.99 9.82 5.58
N PHE A 37 10.04 10.75 5.64
CA PHE A 37 9.26 11.26 4.50
C PHE A 37 8.60 10.19 3.60
N GLY A 38 8.51 8.94 4.03
CA GLY A 38 7.99 7.85 3.20
C GLY A 38 8.95 7.40 2.08
N ALA A 39 10.22 7.81 2.14
CA ALA A 39 11.21 7.64 1.08
C ALA A 39 11.80 6.23 0.91
N LEU A 40 11.80 5.40 1.96
CA LEU A 40 12.46 4.08 1.96
C LEU A 40 11.48 2.94 2.23
N PRO A 41 11.75 1.72 1.73
CA PRO A 41 10.89 0.56 1.92
C PRO A 41 11.10 -0.15 3.27
N PHE A 42 11.55 0.59 4.29
CA PHE A 42 11.72 0.16 5.69
C PHE A 42 11.69 1.40 6.60
N THR A 43 11.83 1.25 7.92
CA THR A 43 11.97 2.42 8.81
C THR A 43 13.38 2.52 9.35
N GLU A 44 14.00 3.65 9.08
CA GLU A 44 15.35 4.08 9.46
C GLU A 44 15.33 5.24 10.48
N ASN A 45 14.15 5.60 10.99
CA ASN A 45 13.93 6.82 11.76
C ASN A 45 14.61 6.78 13.14
N GLU A 46 15.67 7.58 13.33
CA GLU A 46 16.41 7.65 14.60
C GLU A 46 15.59 8.30 15.73
N THR A 47 14.66 9.20 15.41
CA THR A 47 13.90 9.98 16.41
C THR A 47 12.73 9.21 17.01
N LEU A 48 12.01 8.46 16.18
CA LEU A 48 10.81 7.70 16.55
C LEU A 48 11.09 6.20 16.69
N GLY A 49 12.30 5.76 16.35
CA GLY A 49 12.72 4.38 16.41
C GLY A 49 12.37 3.57 15.16
N ILE A 50 12.95 2.37 15.11
CA ILE A 50 12.80 1.41 14.03
C ILE A 50 11.71 0.40 14.39
N SER A 51 10.72 0.24 13.50
CA SER A 51 9.77 -0.87 13.61
C SER A 51 10.44 -2.20 13.30
N ARG A 52 10.20 -3.21 14.14
CA ARG A 52 10.65 -4.59 13.90
C ARG A 52 9.48 -5.45 13.44
N ASN A 53 9.77 -6.49 12.67
CA ASN A 53 8.76 -7.43 12.19
C ASN A 53 8.27 -8.31 13.35
N PRO A 54 6.95 -8.41 13.59
CA PRO A 54 6.41 -9.26 14.65
C PRO A 54 6.71 -10.77 14.49
N TRP A 55 6.98 -11.22 13.25
CA TRP A 55 7.33 -12.61 12.96
C TRP A 55 8.80 -12.94 13.27
N ASP A 56 9.68 -11.95 13.14
CA ASP A 56 11.12 -12.06 13.38
C ASP A 56 11.69 -10.66 13.66
N PRO A 57 11.99 -10.32 14.93
CA PRO A 57 12.44 -8.98 15.29
C PRO A 57 13.76 -8.56 14.63
N ASP A 58 14.56 -9.47 14.08
CA ASP A 58 15.79 -9.14 13.35
C ASP A 58 15.55 -8.79 11.88
N ARG A 59 14.29 -8.86 11.42
CA ARG A 59 13.88 -8.50 10.06
C ARG A 59 13.10 -7.21 10.01
N THR A 60 13.15 -6.58 8.83
CA THR A 60 12.30 -5.44 8.52
C THR A 60 10.83 -5.88 8.42
N PRO A 61 9.88 -5.10 8.95
CA PRO A 61 8.46 -5.25 8.63
C PRO A 61 8.12 -4.72 7.23
N GLY A 62 9.10 -4.30 6.42
CA GLY A 62 8.86 -3.58 5.16
C GLY A 62 8.38 -2.16 5.41
N GLY A 63 8.20 -1.36 4.36
CA GLY A 63 7.87 0.05 4.48
C GLY A 63 7.47 0.68 3.14
N SER A 64 7.18 1.98 3.11
CA SER A 64 7.39 2.94 4.20
C SER A 64 6.39 2.85 5.35
N SER A 65 5.23 2.20 5.18
CA SER A 65 4.20 2.03 6.23
C SER A 65 4.54 0.95 7.28
N SER A 66 5.79 0.90 7.73
CA SER A 66 6.37 -0.15 8.56
C SER A 66 5.63 -0.37 9.88
N GLY A 67 5.34 0.70 10.61
CA GLY A 67 4.64 0.61 11.89
C GLY A 67 3.18 0.22 11.72
N ALA A 68 2.55 0.57 10.60
CA ALA A 68 1.18 0.14 10.30
C ALA A 68 1.12 -1.37 10.06
N GLY A 69 2.05 -1.91 9.27
CA GLY A 69 2.17 -3.36 9.05
C GLY A 69 2.45 -4.12 10.35
N ALA A 70 3.44 -3.67 11.11
CA ALA A 70 3.78 -4.29 12.39
C ALA A 70 2.62 -4.23 13.40
N ALA A 71 1.91 -3.10 13.50
CA ALA A 71 0.79 -2.95 14.44
C ALA A 71 -0.38 -3.90 14.12
N VAL A 72 -0.73 -4.06 12.84
CA VAL A 72 -1.82 -4.96 12.43
C VAL A 72 -1.41 -6.42 12.62
N ALA A 73 -0.19 -6.79 12.23
CA ALA A 73 0.29 -8.17 12.37
C ALA A 73 0.48 -8.58 13.83
N ALA A 74 0.90 -7.67 14.71
CA ALA A 74 0.98 -7.89 16.15
C ALA A 74 -0.39 -7.84 16.86
N GLY A 75 -1.49 -7.59 16.14
CA GLY A 75 -2.83 -7.52 16.73
C GLY A 75 -3.09 -6.29 17.59
N MET A 76 -2.27 -5.24 17.48
CA MET A 76 -2.47 -3.98 18.21
C MET A 76 -3.68 -3.19 17.68
N ALA A 77 -3.99 -3.35 16.39
CA ALA A 77 -5.18 -2.82 15.74
C ALA A 77 -5.66 -3.78 14.65
N PRO A 78 -6.97 -3.89 14.39
CA PRO A 78 -7.50 -4.76 13.32
C PRO A 78 -7.23 -4.21 11.91
N ILE A 79 -7.03 -2.89 11.81
CA ILE A 79 -6.79 -2.15 10.57
C ILE A 79 -5.81 -1.01 10.86
N ALA A 80 -4.94 -0.69 9.90
CA ALA A 80 -4.13 0.52 9.94
C ALA A 80 -4.14 1.23 8.59
N HIS A 81 -4.13 2.56 8.64
CA HIS A 81 -3.91 3.39 7.46
C HIS A 81 -2.48 3.21 6.93
N ALA A 82 -2.33 3.17 5.62
CA ALA A 82 -1.06 3.12 4.93
C ALA A 82 -1.14 3.89 3.60
N GLU A 83 0.00 4.34 3.09
CA GLU A 83 0.11 5.02 1.79
C GLU A 83 1.11 4.27 0.91
N ASP A 84 0.91 4.29 -0.41
CA ASP A 84 1.71 3.55 -1.39
C ASP A 84 1.97 4.41 -2.63
N GLY A 85 3.23 4.79 -2.83
CA GLY A 85 3.74 5.38 -4.06
C GLY A 85 4.62 4.41 -4.86
N GLY A 86 5.56 3.73 -4.19
CA GLY A 86 6.47 2.75 -4.80
C GLY A 86 6.27 1.31 -4.32
N GLY A 87 5.26 1.05 -3.48
CA GLY A 87 5.06 -0.24 -2.82
C GLY A 87 4.68 -0.14 -1.34
N SER A 88 4.57 1.06 -0.77
CA SER A 88 4.52 1.26 0.69
C SER A 88 3.27 0.75 1.43
N ILE A 89 2.26 0.22 0.75
CA ILE A 89 1.21 -0.64 1.32
C ILE A 89 1.58 -2.11 1.09
N ARG A 90 1.93 -2.46 -0.15
CA ARG A 90 2.14 -3.86 -0.59
C ARG A 90 3.38 -4.51 0.02
N ILE A 91 4.48 -3.77 0.17
CA ILE A 91 5.74 -4.23 0.78
C ILE A 91 5.52 -4.62 2.25
N PRO A 92 5.02 -3.73 3.14
CA PRO A 92 4.77 -4.14 4.52
C PRO A 92 3.66 -5.20 4.63
N ALA A 93 2.69 -5.24 3.72
CA ALA A 93 1.73 -6.35 3.69
C ALA A 93 2.42 -7.71 3.46
N SER A 94 3.29 -7.78 2.45
CA SER A 94 4.05 -8.99 2.13
C SER A 94 4.99 -9.41 3.27
N CYS A 95 5.73 -8.47 3.85
CA CYS A 95 6.67 -8.76 4.94
C CYS A 95 5.99 -9.23 6.23
N ASN A 96 4.75 -8.80 6.51
CA ASN A 96 4.04 -9.12 7.75
C ASN A 96 2.91 -10.14 7.57
N GLY A 97 2.72 -10.73 6.39
CA GLY A 97 1.65 -11.71 6.14
C GLY A 97 0.24 -11.09 6.24
N LEU A 98 0.05 -9.91 5.68
CA LEU A 98 -1.21 -9.15 5.72
C LEU A 98 -1.81 -8.94 4.33
N ILE A 99 -3.03 -8.43 4.30
CA ILE A 99 -3.68 -7.90 3.10
C ILE A 99 -3.34 -6.42 2.97
N GLY A 100 -2.76 -6.04 1.83
CA GLY A 100 -2.47 -4.65 1.47
C GLY A 100 -2.80 -4.39 0.01
N LEU A 101 -3.93 -3.74 -0.23
CA LEU A 101 -4.38 -3.35 -1.56
C LEU A 101 -3.99 -1.89 -1.81
N LYS A 102 -3.17 -1.65 -2.84
CA LYS A 102 -2.98 -0.30 -3.40
C LYS A 102 -4.18 0.03 -4.28
N PRO A 103 -5.08 0.95 -3.88
CA PRO A 103 -6.29 1.21 -4.66
C PRO A 103 -5.98 1.89 -5.99
N THR A 104 -6.99 1.96 -6.85
CA THR A 104 -6.95 2.80 -8.06
C THR A 104 -6.66 4.25 -7.67
N ARG A 105 -5.82 4.93 -8.46
CA ARG A 105 -5.45 6.33 -8.20
C ARG A 105 -6.70 7.22 -8.05
N GLY A 106 -6.77 7.92 -6.92
CA GLY A 106 -7.86 8.83 -6.56
C GLY A 106 -9.10 8.17 -5.97
N LEU A 107 -9.20 6.82 -5.97
CA LEU A 107 -10.34 6.14 -5.36
C LEU A 107 -10.47 6.51 -3.87
N VAL A 108 -9.37 6.39 -3.13
CA VAL A 108 -9.23 7.03 -1.81
C VAL A 108 -8.61 8.40 -2.04
N THR A 109 -9.39 9.43 -1.77
CA THR A 109 -9.02 10.80 -2.12
C THR A 109 -7.98 11.35 -1.15
N ASN A 110 -6.97 12.00 -1.73
CA ASN A 110 -5.94 12.73 -0.99
C ASN A 110 -6.17 14.23 -1.18
N ALA A 111 -5.91 15.00 -0.14
CA ALA A 111 -6.09 16.45 -0.19
C ALA A 111 -5.05 17.17 -1.05
N THR A 112 -3.90 16.54 -1.29
CA THR A 112 -2.86 17.00 -2.20
C THR A 112 -2.39 15.84 -3.06
N ILE A 113 -1.82 16.17 -4.21
CA ILE A 113 -1.10 15.18 -5.03
C ILE A 113 0.08 14.68 -4.19
N SER A 114 0.28 13.36 -4.18
CA SER A 114 1.41 12.71 -3.51
C SER A 114 2.25 11.98 -4.54
N VAL A 115 3.57 12.18 -4.50
CA VAL A 115 4.57 11.57 -5.40
C VAL A 115 4.17 11.68 -6.87
N GLU A 116 3.83 12.90 -7.32
CA GLU A 116 3.35 13.21 -8.69
C GLU A 116 2.24 12.26 -9.21
N GLY A 117 1.38 11.79 -8.30
CA GLY A 117 0.24 10.94 -8.63
C GLY A 117 0.52 9.44 -8.55
N LEU A 118 1.71 9.00 -8.13
CA LEU A 118 1.96 7.61 -7.74
C LEU A 118 1.33 7.28 -6.39
N GLY A 119 1.30 8.26 -5.48
CA GLY A 119 0.85 8.08 -4.10
C GLY A 119 -0.66 7.85 -3.99
N THR A 120 -1.03 6.76 -3.34
CA THR A 120 -2.43 6.44 -2.98
C THR A 120 -2.53 6.07 -1.51
N SER A 121 -3.63 6.48 -0.87
CA SER A 121 -3.96 6.06 0.49
C SER A 121 -4.75 4.76 0.48
N GLY A 122 -4.60 3.95 1.52
CA GLY A 122 -5.27 2.66 1.66
C GLY A 122 -5.13 2.10 3.06
N VAL A 123 -5.26 0.77 3.19
CA VAL A 123 -5.25 0.09 4.47
C VAL A 123 -4.40 -1.18 4.45
N LEU A 124 -3.91 -1.53 5.63
CA LEU A 124 -3.40 -2.86 5.96
C LEU A 124 -4.41 -3.56 6.87
N THR A 125 -4.80 -4.78 6.52
CA THR A 125 -5.76 -5.59 7.29
C THR A 125 -5.33 -7.06 7.32
N ARG A 126 -5.99 -7.88 8.15
CA ARG A 126 -5.73 -9.33 8.21
C ARG A 126 -6.58 -10.13 7.22
N THR A 127 -7.68 -9.57 6.75
CA THR A 127 -8.61 -10.24 5.83
C THR A 127 -8.97 -9.35 4.64
N VAL A 128 -9.33 -9.98 3.52
CA VAL A 128 -9.84 -9.28 2.32
C VAL A 128 -11.17 -8.58 2.64
N ALA A 129 -12.01 -9.19 3.48
CA ALA A 129 -13.28 -8.62 3.92
C ALA A 129 -13.09 -7.29 4.66
N ASP A 130 -12.11 -7.19 5.55
CA ASP A 130 -11.80 -5.94 6.26
C ASP A 130 -11.31 -4.85 5.30
N THR A 131 -10.49 -5.21 4.30
CA THR A 131 -10.06 -4.26 3.26
C THR A 131 -11.27 -3.76 2.46
N ALA A 132 -12.18 -4.66 2.06
CA ALA A 132 -13.40 -4.30 1.33
C ALA A 132 -14.30 -3.35 2.14
N ALA A 133 -14.54 -3.66 3.41
CA ALA A 133 -15.32 -2.81 4.31
C ALA A 133 -14.68 -1.43 4.50
N ALA A 134 -13.35 -1.37 4.62
CA ALA A 134 -12.65 -0.10 4.69
C ALA A 134 -12.79 0.73 3.41
N LEU A 135 -12.66 0.10 2.24
CA LEU A 135 -12.83 0.79 0.96
C LEU A 135 -14.26 1.30 0.73
N ASP A 136 -15.29 0.69 1.30
CA ASP A 136 -16.67 1.22 1.24
C ASP A 136 -16.86 2.53 2.01
N VAL A 137 -16.02 2.75 3.02
CA VAL A 137 -15.97 4.01 3.77
C VAL A 137 -15.10 5.03 3.04
N LEU A 138 -13.90 4.60 2.62
CA LEU A 138 -12.84 5.47 2.11
C LEU A 138 -12.98 5.84 0.63
N GLY A 139 -13.46 4.91 -0.19
CA GLY A 139 -13.52 4.97 -1.65
C GLY A 139 -14.68 5.80 -2.20
N ARG A 140 -14.92 6.98 -1.63
CA ARG A 140 -16.04 7.86 -1.99
C ARG A 140 -15.55 9.04 -2.82
N HIS A 141 -16.35 9.41 -3.79
CA HIS A 141 -16.12 10.61 -4.58
C HIS A 141 -16.03 11.85 -3.67
N ASP A 142 -14.99 12.66 -3.88
CA ASP A 142 -14.80 13.94 -3.21
C ASP A 142 -14.61 15.04 -4.27
N PRO A 143 -15.59 15.94 -4.44
CA PRO A 143 -15.51 17.01 -5.42
C PRO A 143 -14.45 18.07 -5.08
N ALA A 144 -13.92 18.08 -3.85
CA ALA A 144 -12.83 18.96 -3.45
C ALA A 144 -11.44 18.35 -3.68
N ALA A 145 -11.37 17.07 -4.06
CA ALA A 145 -10.10 16.41 -4.33
C ALA A 145 -9.58 16.76 -5.73
N TRP A 146 -8.25 16.82 -5.86
CA TRP A 146 -7.58 17.09 -7.13
C TRP A 146 -8.00 16.11 -8.24
N TRP A 147 -8.10 14.83 -7.88
CA TRP A 147 -8.56 13.77 -8.76
C TRP A 147 -9.39 12.77 -7.96
N SER A 148 -10.64 12.57 -8.36
CA SER A 148 -11.54 11.61 -7.72
C SER A 148 -12.45 10.97 -8.78
N PRO A 149 -12.33 9.66 -9.04
CA PRO A 149 -13.28 8.96 -9.88
C PRO A 149 -14.66 8.94 -9.21
N LEU A 150 -15.68 8.57 -9.97
CA LEU A 150 -17.02 8.35 -9.42
C LEU A 150 -16.98 7.23 -8.36
N THR A 151 -17.78 7.39 -7.31
CA THR A 151 -17.98 6.33 -6.32
C THR A 151 -18.46 5.06 -7.04
N PRO A 152 -17.85 3.89 -6.79
CA PRO A 152 -18.31 2.64 -7.38
C PRO A 152 -19.81 2.41 -7.13
N HIS A 153 -20.55 2.03 -8.17
CA HIS A 153 -22.00 1.77 -8.06
C HIS A 153 -22.32 0.57 -7.16
N ARG A 154 -21.38 -0.37 -7.03
CA ARG A 154 -21.46 -1.52 -6.13
C ARG A 154 -20.40 -1.36 -5.04
N SER A 155 -20.80 -1.61 -3.80
CA SER A 155 -19.88 -1.63 -2.67
C SER A 155 -18.93 -2.83 -2.77
N PHE A 156 -17.70 -2.68 -2.29
CA PHE A 156 -16.69 -3.73 -2.24
C PHE A 156 -17.15 -4.89 -1.35
N THR A 157 -17.81 -4.60 -0.22
CA THR A 157 -18.36 -5.64 0.65
C THR A 157 -19.46 -6.43 -0.07
N ALA A 158 -20.35 -5.77 -0.82
CA ALA A 158 -21.39 -6.48 -1.59
C ALA A 158 -20.78 -7.30 -2.73
N ALA A 159 -19.70 -6.82 -3.36
CA ALA A 159 -18.97 -7.60 -4.36
C ALA A 159 -18.34 -8.89 -3.78
N MET A 160 -18.11 -8.95 -2.47
CA MET A 160 -17.64 -10.17 -1.79
C MET A 160 -18.75 -11.16 -1.43
N GLN A 161 -20.02 -10.75 -1.56
CA GLN A 161 -21.19 -11.61 -1.31
C GLN A 161 -21.78 -12.21 -2.59
N THR A 162 -21.21 -11.92 -3.75
CA THR A 162 -21.62 -12.55 -5.00
C THR A 162 -20.93 -13.89 -5.18
N ASP A 163 -21.56 -14.79 -5.94
CA ASP A 163 -20.94 -16.04 -6.35
C ASP A 163 -19.55 -15.78 -6.94
N LEU A 164 -18.60 -16.63 -6.57
CA LEU A 164 -17.24 -16.52 -7.09
C LEU A 164 -17.28 -16.71 -8.61
N PRO A 165 -16.66 -15.80 -9.38
CA PRO A 165 -16.58 -15.98 -10.82
C PRO A 165 -15.77 -17.24 -11.13
N THR A 166 -16.03 -17.85 -12.29
CA THR A 166 -15.20 -18.92 -12.86
C THR A 166 -14.73 -18.49 -14.25
N GLY A 167 -13.71 -19.14 -14.81
CA GLY A 167 -13.19 -18.83 -16.15
C GLY A 167 -12.49 -17.46 -16.27
N LEU A 168 -12.06 -16.87 -15.16
CA LEU A 168 -11.19 -15.69 -15.20
C LEU A 168 -9.85 -16.06 -15.84
N ARG A 169 -9.35 -15.16 -16.70
CA ARG A 169 -8.01 -15.27 -17.30
C ARG A 169 -7.00 -14.59 -16.39
N ILE A 170 -6.05 -15.35 -15.88
CA ILE A 170 -5.10 -14.91 -14.86
C ILE A 170 -3.67 -14.99 -15.41
N GLY A 171 -3.03 -13.83 -15.57
CA GLY A 171 -1.60 -13.74 -15.88
C GLY A 171 -0.79 -13.47 -14.62
N ALA A 172 0.43 -13.99 -14.54
CA ALA A 172 1.34 -13.77 -13.43
C ALA A 172 2.69 -13.24 -13.93
N LEU A 173 3.13 -12.11 -13.37
CA LEU A 173 4.49 -11.62 -13.52
C LEU A 173 5.30 -12.12 -12.33
N THR A 174 6.22 -13.05 -12.57
CA THR A 174 7.04 -13.67 -11.51
C THR A 174 8.51 -13.30 -11.59
N ASP A 175 8.91 -12.66 -12.70
CA ASP A 175 10.25 -12.11 -12.90
C ASP A 175 10.29 -10.62 -12.56
N SER A 176 11.47 -10.15 -12.17
CA SER A 176 11.73 -8.72 -12.00
C SER A 176 11.71 -8.01 -13.36
N PRO A 177 11.04 -6.85 -13.49
CA PRO A 177 11.15 -6.00 -14.67
C PRO A 177 12.47 -5.21 -14.72
N ILE A 178 13.33 -5.36 -13.71
CA ILE A 178 14.65 -4.72 -13.60
C ILE A 178 15.71 -5.80 -13.76
N ASP A 179 16.57 -5.65 -14.76
CA ASP A 179 17.68 -6.56 -15.06
C ASP A 179 18.63 -6.73 -13.87
N GLY A 180 19.13 -7.95 -13.71
CA GLY A 180 20.05 -8.32 -12.63
C GLY A 180 19.41 -8.49 -11.25
N ILE A 181 18.12 -8.19 -11.10
CA ILE A 181 17.36 -8.49 -9.88
C ILE A 181 16.66 -9.83 -10.05
N HIS A 182 16.97 -10.77 -9.15
CA HIS A 182 16.37 -12.09 -9.14
C HIS A 182 15.35 -12.23 -8.00
N VAL A 183 14.19 -12.78 -8.33
CA VAL A 183 13.16 -13.10 -7.33
C VAL A 183 13.58 -14.36 -6.57
N HIS A 184 13.48 -14.32 -5.24
CA HIS A 184 13.87 -15.44 -4.40
C HIS A 184 13.01 -16.68 -4.71
N PRO A 185 13.58 -17.91 -4.79
CA PRO A 185 12.84 -19.12 -5.15
C PRO A 185 11.60 -19.38 -4.28
N ALA A 186 11.67 -19.10 -2.98
CA ALA A 186 10.51 -19.23 -2.08
C ALA A 186 9.30 -18.37 -2.52
N CYS A 187 9.53 -17.17 -3.06
CA CYS A 187 8.46 -16.31 -3.57
C CYS A 187 7.83 -16.91 -4.83
N THR A 188 8.65 -17.40 -5.77
CA THR A 188 8.15 -18.08 -6.97
C THR A 188 7.37 -19.35 -6.63
N ALA A 189 7.81 -20.12 -5.64
CA ALA A 189 7.10 -21.30 -5.14
C ALA A 189 5.73 -20.94 -4.53
N ALA A 190 5.65 -19.84 -3.76
CA ALA A 190 4.40 -19.35 -3.20
C ALA A 190 3.41 -18.91 -4.30
N VAL A 191 3.88 -18.21 -5.33
CA VAL A 191 3.05 -17.87 -6.50
C VAL A 191 2.57 -19.12 -7.22
N ALA A 192 3.43 -20.12 -7.41
CA ALA A 192 3.03 -21.38 -8.04
C ALA A 192 1.93 -22.12 -7.26
N VAL A 193 1.94 -22.06 -5.92
CA VAL A 193 0.84 -22.57 -5.08
C VAL A 193 -0.45 -21.79 -5.37
N ALA A 194 -0.40 -20.45 -5.37
CA ALA A 194 -1.56 -19.62 -5.63
C ALA A 194 -2.17 -19.87 -7.03
N LEU A 195 -1.34 -20.00 -8.07
CA LEU A 195 -1.80 -20.28 -9.43
C LEU A 195 -2.48 -21.65 -9.54
N ARG A 196 -1.92 -22.70 -8.93
CA ARG A 196 -2.58 -24.03 -8.89
C ARG A 196 -3.90 -23.99 -8.15
N THR A 197 -3.99 -23.22 -7.05
CA THR A 197 -5.25 -23.04 -6.33
C THR A 197 -6.31 -22.34 -7.19
N LEU A 198 -5.92 -21.32 -7.95
CA LEU A 198 -6.82 -20.59 -8.85
C LEU A 198 -7.26 -21.46 -10.04
N GLU A 199 -6.34 -22.23 -10.62
CA GLU A 199 -6.65 -23.21 -11.67
C GLU A 199 -7.64 -24.28 -11.19
N ALA A 200 -7.40 -24.85 -10.00
CA ALA A 200 -8.31 -25.81 -9.37
C ALA A 200 -9.69 -25.21 -9.05
N ALA A 201 -9.80 -23.89 -8.90
CA ALA A 201 -11.07 -23.18 -8.74
C ALA A 201 -11.80 -22.91 -10.09
N GLY A 202 -11.24 -23.39 -11.21
CA GLY A 202 -11.84 -23.26 -12.54
C GLY A 202 -11.47 -21.97 -13.27
N HIS A 203 -10.29 -21.41 -13.01
CA HIS A 203 -9.76 -20.25 -13.73
C HIS A 203 -8.70 -20.66 -14.77
N ASP A 204 -8.51 -19.82 -15.79
CA ASP A 204 -7.54 -20.05 -16.86
C ASP A 204 -6.23 -19.32 -16.56
N ILE A 205 -5.15 -20.06 -16.33
CA ILE A 205 -3.82 -19.47 -16.18
C ILE A 205 -3.25 -19.20 -17.56
N VAL A 206 -2.95 -17.93 -17.84
CA VAL A 206 -2.48 -17.47 -19.14
C VAL A 206 -0.99 -17.22 -19.07
N ASP A 207 -0.23 -17.99 -19.85
CA ASP A 207 1.18 -17.75 -20.10
C ASP A 207 1.34 -16.74 -21.25
N THR A 208 1.19 -15.47 -20.93
CA THR A 208 1.39 -14.37 -21.89
C THR A 208 2.31 -13.34 -21.27
N ARG A 209 3.43 -13.09 -21.93
CA ARG A 209 4.38 -12.06 -21.52
C ARG A 209 3.74 -10.69 -21.71
N LEU A 210 3.68 -9.92 -20.62
CA LEU A 210 3.27 -8.52 -20.69
C LEU A 210 4.34 -7.70 -21.42
N PRO A 211 3.95 -6.75 -22.28
CA PRO A 211 4.89 -5.81 -22.90
C PRO A 211 5.34 -4.81 -21.83
N LEU A 212 6.42 -5.14 -21.13
CA LEU A 212 7.03 -4.25 -20.15
C LEU A 212 8.09 -3.38 -20.82
N PRO A 213 8.24 -2.12 -20.38
CA PRO A 213 9.33 -1.27 -20.85
C PRO A 213 10.69 -1.89 -20.48
N PRO A 214 11.76 -1.59 -21.25
CA PRO A 214 13.12 -1.90 -20.86
C PRO A 214 13.48 -1.38 -19.46
N THR A 215 14.44 -2.05 -18.81
CA THR A 215 14.88 -1.72 -17.44
C THR A 215 15.29 -0.26 -17.29
N ASP A 216 16.07 0.26 -18.22
CA ASP A 216 16.58 1.64 -18.20
C ASP A 216 15.44 2.66 -18.31
N GLU A 217 14.46 2.42 -19.18
CA GLU A 217 13.27 3.26 -19.30
C GLU A 217 12.43 3.24 -18.00
N LEU A 218 12.17 2.05 -17.46
CA LEU A 218 11.38 1.90 -16.23
C LEU A 218 12.05 2.60 -15.04
N VAL A 219 13.34 2.37 -14.84
CA VAL A 219 14.12 2.97 -13.75
C VAL A 219 14.20 4.48 -13.95
N ALA A 220 14.49 4.98 -15.15
CA ALA A 220 14.56 6.41 -15.42
C ALA A 220 13.22 7.10 -15.15
N ALA A 221 12.10 6.53 -15.59
CA ALA A 221 10.77 7.07 -15.34
C ALA A 221 10.44 7.09 -13.84
N PHE A 222 10.66 5.98 -13.13
CA PHE A 222 10.41 5.89 -11.70
C PHE A 222 11.27 6.89 -10.91
N THR A 223 12.58 6.91 -11.15
CA THR A 223 13.53 7.80 -10.45
C THR A 223 13.23 9.27 -10.72
N THR A 224 12.82 9.63 -11.94
CA THR A 224 12.40 11.00 -12.26
C THR A 224 11.22 11.41 -11.40
N ILE A 225 10.15 10.61 -11.37
CA ILE A 225 8.96 10.90 -10.56
C ILE A 225 9.30 10.94 -9.06
N TRP A 226 10.10 9.97 -8.60
CA TRP A 226 10.49 9.84 -7.20
C TRP A 226 11.30 11.06 -6.72
N ASN A 227 12.26 11.51 -7.53
CA ASN A 227 13.09 12.67 -7.22
C ASN A 227 12.30 13.99 -7.27
N VAL A 228 11.39 14.15 -8.24
CA VAL A 228 10.51 15.33 -8.28
C VAL A 228 9.63 15.38 -7.04
N GLY A 229 9.01 14.26 -6.66
CA GLY A 229 8.21 14.18 -5.43
C GLY A 229 9.01 14.49 -4.17
N GLY A 230 10.28 14.06 -4.13
CA GLY A 230 11.21 14.38 -3.04
C GLY A 230 11.66 15.85 -3.00
N SER A 231 11.77 16.52 -4.15
CA SER A 231 12.23 17.92 -4.25
C SER A 231 11.30 18.92 -3.54
N GLY A 232 10.03 18.55 -3.35
CA GLY A 232 9.06 19.34 -2.59
C GLY A 232 9.20 19.25 -1.07
N ILE A 233 10.10 18.40 -0.56
CA ILE A 233 10.33 18.25 0.87
C ILE A 233 11.24 19.39 1.35
N VAL A 234 10.70 20.22 2.24
CA VAL A 234 11.49 21.24 2.93
C VAL A 234 12.39 20.54 3.95
N LEU A 235 13.69 20.52 3.68
CA LEU A 235 14.71 20.13 4.65
C LEU A 235 14.94 21.30 5.61
N ALA A 236 14.87 21.03 6.92
CA ALA A 236 15.03 22.03 7.96
C ALA A 236 16.47 22.53 8.08
#